data_AF-A0A819YSX6-F1
#
_entry.id   AF-A0A819YSX6-F1
#
_cell.length_a   1.000
_cell.length_b   1.000
_cell.length_c   1.000
_cell.angle_alpha   90.00
_cell.angle_beta   90.00
_cell.angle_gamma   90.00
#
_symmetry.space_group_name_H-M   'P 1'
#
loop_
_entity.id
_entity.type
_entity.pdbx_description
1 polymer ?
#
loop_
_entity_poly.entity_id
_entity_poly.type
_entity_poly.pdbx_seq_one_letter_code
_entity_poly.pdbx_strand_id
1 'polypeptide(L)'
;AIMDAGVLEYATSSFYCNLTLVGTDFDQSAFGIAIPKRWLYAEDLDINILLLRESGDLDDLKRKWFQGTTCSISSDIITSTTIESMSGLFVTFITIIILSLFTYIWKKCYAKIK
;
A
#
# COMPACT_ATOMS: atom_id res chain seq x y z
N ALA A 1 6.53 6.92 17.87
CA ALA A 1 7.68 7.85 17.85
C ALA A 1 7.87 8.31 16.42
N ILE A 2 8.29 9.56 16.20
CA ILE A 2 8.59 10.07 14.85
C ILE A 2 10.07 9.79 14.59
N MET A 3 10.38 9.14 13.48
CA MET A 3 11.73 8.74 13.06
C MET A 3 11.87 8.94 11.55
N ASP A 4 13.09 8.88 11.04
CA ASP A 4 13.38 8.92 9.61
C ASP A 4 12.66 7.79 8.86
N ALA A 5 12.18 8.09 7.65
CA ALA A 5 11.38 7.16 6.86
C ALA A 5 12.15 5.88 6.49
N GLY A 6 13.45 5.95 6.22
CA GLY A 6 14.25 4.77 5.89
C GLY A 6 14.34 3.78 7.06
N VAL A 7 14.47 4.30 8.29
CA VAL A 7 14.48 3.47 9.51
C VAL A 7 13.11 2.86 9.76
N LEU A 8 12.05 3.64 9.54
CA LEU A 8 10.69 3.17 9.75
C LEU A 8 10.31 2.10 8.72
N GLU A 9 10.60 2.30 7.43
CA GLU A 9 10.36 1.34 6.35
C GLU A 9 11.07 0.00 6.64
N TYR A 10 12.33 0.06 7.08
CA TYR A 10 13.08 -1.12 7.50
C TYR A 10 12.44 -1.81 8.71
N ALA A 11 12.06 -1.04 9.73
CA ALA A 11 11.49 -1.58 10.96
C ALA A 11 10.11 -2.22 10.75
N THR A 12 9.24 -1.60 9.96
CA THR A 12 7.91 -2.15 9.61
C THR A 12 8.04 -3.39 8.75
N SER A 13 8.98 -3.41 7.80
CA SER A 13 9.19 -4.55 6.90
C SER A 13 9.89 -5.73 7.59
N SER A 14 10.74 -5.48 8.59
CA SER A 14 11.55 -6.52 9.23
C SER A 14 11.02 -7.02 10.58
N PHE A 15 10.47 -6.14 11.42
CA PHE A 15 10.12 -6.48 12.82
C PHE A 15 8.64 -6.30 13.14
N TYR A 16 8.00 -5.28 12.55
CA TYR A 16 6.65 -4.86 12.94
C TYR A 16 5.64 -4.96 11.80
N CYS A 17 5.25 -6.19 11.43
CA CYS A 17 4.34 -6.47 10.31
C CYS A 17 2.89 -5.95 10.49
N ASN A 18 2.49 -5.61 11.72
CA ASN A 18 1.15 -5.08 12.00
C ASN A 18 1.09 -3.55 11.84
N LEU A 19 2.23 -2.88 11.68
CA LEU A 19 2.31 -1.43 11.56
C LEU A 19 2.40 -1.02 10.09
N THR A 20 1.76 0.10 9.77
CA THR A 20 1.85 0.75 8.45
C THR A 20 2.35 2.17 8.64
N LEU A 21 3.06 2.68 7.63
CA LEU A 21 3.42 4.09 7.59
C LEU A 21 2.18 4.90 7.23
N VAL A 22 1.88 5.94 8.01
CA VAL A 22 0.71 6.81 7.81
C VAL A 22 1.19 8.24 7.61
N GLY A 23 0.73 8.86 6.52
CA GLY A 23 1.08 10.24 6.17
C GLY A 23 2.20 10.33 5.13
N THR A 24 2.53 11.56 4.76
CA THR A 24 3.67 11.88 3.88
C THR A 24 4.92 12.10 4.72
N ASP A 25 6.09 11.95 4.10
CA ASP A 25 7.35 12.40 4.70
C ASP A 25 7.23 13.83 5.23
N PHE A 26 7.52 14.00 6.52
CA PHE A 26 7.51 15.30 7.19
C PHE A 26 8.69 16.16 6.76
N ASP A 27 9.81 15.53 6.41
CA ASP A 27 11.03 16.17 5.93
C ASP A 27 11.72 15.27 4.91
N GLN A 28 12.09 15.83 3.74
CA GLN A 28 12.84 15.12 2.71
C GLN A 28 14.34 15.29 2.96
N SER A 29 14.86 14.50 3.89
CA SER A 29 16.28 14.42 4.16
C SER A 29 16.94 13.35 3.28
N ALA A 30 18.11 13.68 2.72
CA ALA A 30 18.91 12.75 1.92
C ALA A 30 20.20 12.36 2.65
N PHE A 31 20.59 11.09 2.55
CA PHE A 31 21.88 10.62 3.05
C PHE A 31 22.99 11.00 2.07
N GLY A 32 24.15 11.42 2.60
CA GLY A 32 25.32 11.78 1.82
C GLY A 32 26.60 11.27 2.44
N ILE A 33 27.65 11.17 1.63
CA ILE A 33 28.99 10.75 2.07
C ILE A 33 29.83 12.02 2.30
N ALA A 34 30.37 12.18 3.50
CA ALA A 34 31.25 13.30 3.82
C ALA A 34 32.71 12.97 3.47
N ILE A 35 33.34 13.84 2.69
CA ILE A 35 34.74 13.72 2.28
C ILE A 35 35.55 14.96 2.74
N PRO A 36 36.86 14.81 3.03
CA PRO A 36 37.68 15.95 3.42
C PRO A 36 37.81 16.96 2.27
N LYS A 37 37.95 18.25 2.61
CA LYS A 37 38.14 19.31 1.61
C LYS A 37 39.43 19.07 0.82
N ARG A 38 39.35 19.22 -0.51
CA ARG A 38 40.45 19.03 -1.48
C ARG A 38 40.96 17.60 -1.56
N TRP A 39 40.07 16.62 -1.44
CA TRP A 39 40.41 15.23 -1.73
C TRP A 39 40.58 15.01 -3.23
N LEU A 40 41.69 14.37 -3.63
CA LEU A 40 42.04 14.16 -5.04
C LEU A 40 41.03 13.29 -5.80
N TYR A 41 40.32 12.39 -5.12
CA TYR A 41 39.39 11.44 -5.72
C TYR A 41 37.91 11.82 -5.52
N ALA A 42 37.64 13.06 -5.09
CA ALA A 42 36.27 13.52 -4.85
C ALA A 42 35.40 13.44 -6.11
N GLU A 43 35.97 13.85 -7.25
CA GLU A 43 35.28 13.85 -8.55
C GLU A 43 35.06 12.43 -9.07
N ASP A 44 36.10 11.59 -9.03
CA ASP A 44 35.97 10.17 -9.41
C ASP A 44 34.90 9.45 -8.59
N LEU A 45 34.84 9.69 -7.28
CA LEU A 45 33.84 9.07 -6.40
C LEU A 45 32.41 9.49 -6.79
N ASP A 46 32.17 10.77 -7.05
CA ASP A 46 30.86 11.29 -7.44
C ASP A 46 30.38 10.68 -8.76
N ILE A 47 31.26 10.62 -9.77
CA ILE A 47 30.97 10.01 -11.08
C ILE A 47 30.60 8.52 -10.91
N ASN A 48 31.37 7.78 -10.12
CA ASN A 48 31.08 6.36 -9.89
C ASN A 48 29.74 6.19 -9.17
N ILE A 49 29.40 7.02 -8.18
CA ILE A 49 28.10 6.95 -7.50
C ILE A 49 26.93 7.23 -8.46
N LEU A 50 27.09 8.19 -9.37
CA LEU A 50 26.10 8.46 -10.41
C LEU A 50 25.93 7.25 -11.33
N LEU A 51 27.03 6.60 -11.73
CA LEU A 51 26.98 5.38 -12.54
C LEU A 51 26.27 4.23 -11.81
N LEU A 52 26.50 4.03 -10.51
CA LEU A 52 25.78 3.03 -9.71
C LEU A 52 24.27 3.33 -9.59
N ARG A 53 23.89 4.61 -9.64
CA ARG A 53 22.49 5.03 -9.66
C ARG A 53 21.85 4.78 -11.02
N GLU A 54 22.56 5.09 -12.10
CA GLU A 54 22.08 4.89 -13.47
C GLU A 54 21.99 3.40 -13.84
N SER A 55 22.95 2.58 -13.39
CA SER A 55 22.94 1.13 -13.60
C SER A 55 21.81 0.43 -12.84
N GLY A 56 21.25 1.07 -11.80
CA GLY A 56 20.25 0.48 -10.90
C GLY A 56 20.83 -0.40 -9.80
N ASP A 57 22.17 -0.53 -9.70
CA ASP A 57 22.83 -1.34 -8.68
C ASP A 57 22.47 -0.87 -7.26
N LEU A 58 22.27 0.45 -7.08
CA LEU A 58 21.85 1.00 -5.79
C LEU A 58 20.45 0.53 -5.37
N ASP A 59 19.53 0.40 -6.33
CA ASP A 59 18.18 -0.13 -6.07
C ASP A 59 18.22 -1.62 -5.74
N ASP A 60 19.12 -2.38 -6.38
CA ASP A 60 19.38 -3.77 -6.05
C ASP A 60 19.90 -3.94 -4.62
N LEU A 61 20.86 -3.09 -4.20
CA LEU A 61 21.32 -3.07 -2.82
C LEU A 61 20.18 -2.70 -1.86
N LYS A 62 19.37 -1.68 -2.18
CA LYS A 62 18.23 -1.28 -1.35
C LYS A 62 17.28 -2.46 -1.16
N ARG A 63 16.87 -3.12 -2.24
CA ARG A 63 16.00 -4.30 -2.18
C ARG A 63 16.62 -5.41 -1.34
N LYS A 64 17.90 -5.71 -1.56
CA LYS A 64 18.60 -6.79 -0.85
C LYS A 64 18.64 -6.58 0.67
N TRP A 65 18.83 -5.34 1.13
CA TRP A 65 19.02 -5.03 2.55
C TRP A 65 17.74 -4.56 3.26
N PHE A 66 16.83 -3.87 2.58
CA PHE A 66 15.61 -3.30 3.17
C PHE A 66 14.38 -4.18 2.99
N GLN A 67 14.32 -5.05 1.97
CA GLN A 67 13.16 -5.95 1.72
C GLN A 67 13.39 -7.35 2.33
N GLY A 68 13.84 -7.39 3.59
CA GLY A 68 14.13 -8.63 4.32
C GLY A 68 12.89 -9.47 4.68
N THR A 69 13.04 -10.78 4.54
CA THR A 69 12.03 -11.87 4.49
C THR A 69 11.23 -12.15 5.77
N THR A 70 11.30 -11.33 6.82
CA THR A 70 10.79 -11.72 8.14
C THR A 70 9.30 -11.49 8.32
N CYS A 71 8.73 -10.48 7.68
CA CYS A 71 7.29 -10.51 7.40
C CYS A 71 7.08 -11.47 6.25
N SER A 72 7.03 -12.78 6.56
CA SER A 72 6.27 -13.69 5.73
C SER A 72 4.91 -13.02 5.60
N ILE A 73 4.62 -12.48 4.40
CA ILE A 73 3.26 -12.13 4.02
C ILE A 73 2.51 -13.38 4.37
N SER A 74 1.84 -13.35 5.52
CA SER A 74 1.04 -14.47 5.94
C SER A 74 0.12 -14.60 4.76
N SER A 75 0.22 -15.73 4.09
CA SER A 75 -0.72 -16.21 3.10
C SER A 75 -2.13 -16.37 3.68
N ASP A 76 -2.46 -15.61 4.73
CA ASP A 76 -3.76 -15.31 5.29
C ASP A 76 -4.30 -13.98 4.73
N ILE A 77 -3.49 -13.27 3.92
CA ILE A 77 -3.99 -12.32 2.91
C ILE A 77 -3.99 -13.02 1.54
N ILE A 78 -4.53 -14.24 1.47
CA ILE A 78 -5.62 -14.37 0.50
C ILE A 78 -6.58 -13.32 1.02
N THR A 79 -6.63 -12.15 0.37
CA THR A 79 -7.74 -11.22 0.49
C THR A 79 -8.97 -12.08 0.24
N SER A 80 -9.48 -12.71 1.30
CA SER A 80 -10.76 -13.37 1.30
C SER A 80 -11.63 -12.28 0.73
N THR A 81 -12.18 -12.51 -0.45
CA THR A 81 -13.12 -11.61 -1.09
C THR A 81 -14.22 -11.46 -0.05
N THR A 82 -14.05 -10.47 0.84
CA THR A 82 -14.81 -10.40 2.07
C THR A 82 -16.21 -10.15 1.60
N ILE A 83 -17.18 -10.79 2.27
CA ILE A 83 -18.60 -10.65 1.98
C ILE A 83 -18.99 -9.14 1.91
N GLU A 84 -18.20 -8.28 2.55
CA GLU A 84 -18.22 -6.82 2.44
C GLU A 84 -18.13 -6.28 1.00
N SER A 85 -17.21 -6.76 0.16
CA SER A 85 -17.10 -6.35 -1.26
C SER A 85 -18.28 -6.85 -2.11
N MET A 86 -18.92 -7.96 -1.73
CA MET A 86 -20.09 -8.51 -2.41
C MET A 86 -21.43 -8.05 -1.82
N SER A 87 -21.40 -7.23 -0.76
CA SER A 87 -22.61 -6.75 -0.06
C SER A 87 -23.56 -5.98 -0.97
N GLY A 88 -23.02 -5.21 -1.91
CA GLY A 88 -23.82 -4.43 -2.86
C GLY A 88 -24.74 -5.28 -3.76
N LEU A 89 -24.32 -6.50 -4.10
CA LEU A 89 -25.12 -7.39 -4.94
C LEU A 89 -26.35 -7.93 -4.18
N PHE A 90 -26.21 -8.29 -2.91
CA PHE A 90 -27.33 -8.77 -2.11
C PHE A 90 -28.39 -7.67 -1.89
N VAL A 91 -27.96 -6.43 -1.68
CA VAL A 91 -28.87 -5.28 -1.49
C VAL A 91 -29.68 -5.01 -2.77
N THR A 92 -29.05 -5.09 -3.95
CA THR A 92 -29.76 -4.88 -5.22
C THR A 92 -30.79 -5.97 -5.49
N PHE A 93 -30.51 -7.24 -5.20
CA PHE A 93 -31.51 -8.31 -5.32
C PHE A 93 -32.71 -8.10 -4.38
N ILE A 94 -32.47 -7.75 -3.12
CA ILE A 94 -33.55 -7.53 -2.13
C ILE A 94 -34.46 -6.38 -2.56
N THR A 95 -33.90 -5.26 -3.01
CA THR A 95 -34.69 -4.09 -3.45
C THR A 95 -35.59 -4.39 -4.64
N ILE A 96 -35.11 -5.15 -5.63
CA ILE A 96 -35.89 -5.56 -6.80
C ILE A 96 -37.07 -6.46 -6.39
N ILE A 97 -36.83 -7.42 -5.48
CA ILE A 97 -37.87 -8.33 -4.99
C ILE A 97 -38.97 -7.56 -4.26
N ILE A 98 -38.59 -6.60 -3.39
CA ILE A 98 -39.55 -5.77 -2.64
C ILE A 98 -40.40 -4.92 -3.59
N LEU A 99 -39.77 -4.27 -4.57
CA LEU A 99 -40.48 -3.41 -5.53
C LEU A 99 -41.44 -4.22 -6.42
N SER A 100 -41.03 -5.41 -6.83
CA SER A 100 -41.86 -6.34 -7.60
C SER A 100 -43.09 -6.80 -6.79
N LEU A 101 -42.90 -7.20 -5.53
CA LEU A 101 -44.02 -7.57 -4.66
C LEU A 101 -44.96 -6.39 -4.39
N PHE A 102 -44.41 -5.20 -4.15
CA PHE A 102 -45.21 -4.00 -3.90
C PHE A 102 -46.11 -3.64 -5.08
N THR A 103 -45.57 -3.62 -6.30
CA THR A 103 -46.35 -3.35 -7.51
C THR A 103 -47.42 -4.41 -7.78
N TYR A 104 -47.13 -5.68 -7.51
CA TYR A 104 -48.10 -6.77 -7.63
C TYR A 104 -49.26 -6.60 -6.64
N ILE A 105 -48.96 -6.33 -5.37
CA ILE A 105 -49.98 -6.10 -4.34
C ILE A 105 -50.81 -4.86 -4.67
N TRP A 106 -50.17 -3.76 -5.10
CA TRP A 106 -50.85 -2.53 -5.47
C TRP A 106 -51.83 -2.76 -6.63
N LYS A 107 -51.40 -3.45 -7.69
CA LYS A 107 -52.27 -3.78 -8.82
C LYS A 107 -53.44 -4.68 -8.40
N LYS A 108 -53.19 -5.67 -7.54
CA LYS A 108 -54.23 -6.59 -7.04
C LYS A 108 -55.24 -5.87 -6.15
N CYS A 109 -54.79 -4.98 -5.27
CA CYS A 109 -55.67 -4.16 -4.42
C CYS A 109 -56.48 -3.17 -5.27
N TYR A 110 -55.85 -2.51 -6.25
CA TYR A 110 -56.54 -1.58 -7.15
C TYR A 110 -57.59 -2.29 -8.02
N ALA A 111 -57.28 -3.49 -8.52
CA ALA A 111 -58.24 -4.31 -9.27
C ALA A 111 -59.36 -4.91 -8.39
N LYS A 112 -59.19 -4.96 -7.07
CA LYS A 112 -60.23 -5.40 -6.12
C LYS A 112 -61.13 -4.23 -5.68
N ILE A 113 -60.64 -2.99 -5.78
CA ILE A 113 -61.36 -1.77 -5.39
C ILE A 113 -62.27 -1.24 -6.52
N LYS A 114 -61.98 -1.59 -7.77
CA LYS A 114 -62.76 -1.24 -8.97
C LYS A 114 -63.62 -2.42 -9.39
#